data_AF-A0A4R3SXB4-F1
#
_entry.id   AF-A0A4R3SXB4-F1
#
_cell.length_a   1.000
_cell.length_b   1.000
_cell.length_c   1.000
_cell.angle_alpha   90.00
_cell.angle_beta   90.00
_cell.angle_gamma   90.00
#
_symmetry.space_group_name_H-M   'P 1'
#
loop_
_entity.id
_entity.type
_entity.pdbx_description
1 polymer ?
#
loop_
_entity_poly.entity_id
_entity_poly.type
_entity_poly.pdbx_seq_one_letter_code
_entity_poly.pdbx_strand_id
1 'polypeptide(L)'
;MQNLMIRVQDEARGIRNLQDNVLPKLRTQLSETTGIFKGKERKALTEQIQQTEAEISERLDKLPDILKEDGYPDVQAFMATYREAEAVVEQYNRSFAEWERQVKEKRRPQKSPEKESVRNRLRQLQEQGKQQQRRKKSFDRNSR
;
A
#
# COMPACT_ATOMS: atom_id res chain seq x y z
N MET A 1 -3.16 -9.53 -4.50
CA MET A 1 -3.31 -8.06 -4.34
C MET A 1 -3.80 -7.68 -2.95
N GLN A 2 -4.95 -8.15 -2.45
CA GLN A 2 -5.47 -7.74 -1.13
C GLN A 2 -4.50 -8.01 0.04
N ASN A 3 -3.92 -9.22 0.13
CA ASN A 3 -2.93 -9.54 1.18
C ASN A 3 -1.70 -8.62 1.15
N LEU A 4 -1.32 -8.19 -0.05
CA LEU A 4 -0.17 -7.31 -0.26
C LEU A 4 -0.52 -5.85 0.07
N MET A 5 -1.77 -5.42 -0.19
CA MET A 5 -2.29 -4.15 0.33
C MET A 5 -2.30 -4.11 1.86
N ILE A 6 -2.77 -5.18 2.52
CA ILE A 6 -2.80 -5.27 3.99
C ILE A 6 -1.39 -5.10 4.55
N ARG A 7 -0.40 -5.83 4.02
CA ARG A 7 1.01 -5.70 4.44
C ARG A 7 1.55 -4.28 4.25
N VAL A 8 1.31 -3.67 3.09
CA VAL A 8 1.74 -2.29 2.79
C VAL A 8 1.10 -1.29 3.76
N GLN A 9 -0.20 -1.47 4.06
CA GLN A 9 -0.91 -0.62 5.00
C GLN A 9 -0.44 -0.82 6.44
N ASP A 10 -0.18 -2.06 6.87
CA ASP A 10 0.34 -2.36 8.20
C ASP A 10 1.72 -1.74 8.41
N GLU A 11 2.62 -1.86 7.42
CA GLU A 11 3.95 -1.25 7.50
C GLU A 11 3.85 0.28 7.51
N ALA A 12 3.03 0.87 6.64
CA ALA A 12 2.78 2.31 6.62
C ALA A 12 2.17 2.81 7.95
N ARG A 13 1.31 2.02 8.58
CA ARG A 13 0.74 2.33 9.89
C ARG A 13 1.80 2.26 10.99
N GLY A 14 2.70 1.29 10.94
CA GLY A 14 3.85 1.18 11.84
C GLY A 14 4.76 2.40 11.74
N ILE A 15 5.14 2.79 10.52
CA ILE A 15 5.95 3.99 10.26
C ILE A 15 5.25 5.24 10.79
N ARG A 16 3.96 5.40 10.49
CA ARG A 16 3.17 6.53 10.96
C ARG A 16 3.09 6.58 12.48
N ASN A 17 2.97 5.45 13.15
CA ASN A 17 2.99 5.40 14.62
C ASN A 17 4.35 5.86 15.18
N LEU A 18 5.46 5.47 14.56
CA LEU A 18 6.80 5.93 14.96
C LEU A 18 6.95 7.45 14.75
N GLN A 19 6.45 7.98 13.62
CA GLN A 19 6.51 9.41 13.28
C GLN A 19 5.58 10.29 14.12
N ASP A 20 4.33 9.90 14.29
CA ASP A 20 3.28 10.75 14.89
C ASP A 20 3.18 10.57 16.41
N ASN A 21 3.57 9.40 16.95
CA ASN A 21 3.42 9.10 18.38
C ASN A 21 4.76 8.98 19.11
N VAL A 22 5.73 8.25 18.57
CA VAL A 22 6.98 7.93 19.30
C VAL A 22 7.98 9.08 19.22
N LEU A 23 8.30 9.56 18.01
CA LEU A 23 9.25 10.65 17.82
C LEU A 23 8.88 11.93 18.58
N PRO A 24 7.63 12.41 18.57
CA PRO A 24 7.24 13.62 19.29
C PRO A 24 7.37 13.44 20.79
N LYS A 25 7.03 12.27 21.34
CA LYS A 25 7.20 11.98 22.78
C LYS A 25 8.66 12.01 23.20
N LEU A 26 9.55 11.39 22.42
CA LEU A 26 10.99 11.41 22.71
C LEU A 26 11.57 12.82 22.62
N ARG A 27 11.13 13.61 21.64
CA ARG A 27 11.53 15.02 21.50
C ARG A 27 11.04 15.88 22.67
N THR A 28 9.79 15.70 23.09
CA THR A 28 9.23 16.38 24.27
C THR A 28 10.02 16.00 25.53
N GLN A 29 10.30 14.72 25.75
CA GLN A 29 11.12 14.27 26.88
C GLN A 29 12.53 14.88 26.84
N LEU A 30 13.15 14.97 25.66
CA LEU A 30 14.45 15.61 25.50
C LEU A 30 14.40 17.10 25.90
N SER A 31 13.33 17.80 25.52
CA SER A 31 13.09 19.21 25.89
C SER A 31 12.81 19.40 27.39
N GLU A 32 12.09 18.48 28.03
CA GLU A 32 11.83 18.49 29.47
C GLU A 32 13.10 18.17 30.29
N THR A 33 14.05 17.46 29.69
CA THR A 33 15.33 17.08 30.28
C THR A 33 16.35 18.23 30.22
N THR A 34 16.06 19.35 30.89
CA THR A 34 16.85 20.59 30.85
C THR A 34 17.78 20.84 32.06
N GLY A 35 17.96 19.85 32.94
CA GLY A 35 18.85 19.97 34.11
C GLY A 35 20.33 19.71 33.84
N ILE A 36 21.22 20.46 34.49
CA ILE A 36 22.69 20.39 34.36
C ILE A 36 23.26 18.98 34.65
N PHE A 37 22.61 18.21 35.52
CA PHE A 37 23.05 16.84 35.86
C PHE A 37 22.51 15.75 34.91
N LYS A 38 21.67 16.12 33.93
CA LYS A 38 21.00 15.17 33.03
C LYS A 38 21.71 14.94 31.69
N GLY A 39 23.01 15.23 31.60
CA GLY A 39 23.79 15.06 30.38
C GLY A 39 23.76 13.63 29.81
N LYS A 40 23.77 12.61 30.69
CA LYS A 40 23.66 11.20 30.28
C LYS A 40 22.26 10.87 29.74
N GLU A 41 21.19 11.33 30.40
CA GLU A 41 19.80 11.17 29.95
C GLU A 41 19.56 11.86 28.60
N ARG A 42 20.04 13.10 28.41
CA ARG A 42 19.93 13.80 27.12
C ARG A 42 20.62 13.05 25.99
N LYS A 43 21.83 12.52 26.25
CA LYS A 43 22.56 11.75 25.24
C LYS A 43 21.78 10.49 24.86
N ALA A 44 21.27 9.75 25.85
CA ALA A 44 20.46 8.55 25.60
C ALA A 44 19.18 8.85 24.81
N LEU A 45 18.45 9.92 25.15
CA LEU A 45 17.24 10.35 24.43
C LEU A 45 17.56 10.78 22.99
N THR A 46 18.67 11.47 22.77
CA THR A 46 19.10 11.88 21.43
C THR A 46 19.46 10.66 20.57
N GLU A 47 20.14 9.68 21.16
CA GLU A 47 20.51 8.43 20.48
C GLU A 47 19.26 7.59 20.16
N GLN A 48 18.27 7.53 21.05
CA GLN A 48 16.98 6.89 20.78
C GLN A 48 16.20 7.59 19.65
N ILE A 49 16.22 8.92 19.59
CA ILE A 49 15.60 9.68 18.50
C ILE A 49 16.26 9.30 17.17
N GLN A 50 17.60 9.32 17.11
CA GLN A 50 18.35 8.94 15.91
C GLN A 50 18.09 7.50 15.48
N GLN A 51 18.05 6.56 16.43
CA GLN A 51 17.72 5.16 16.15
C GLN A 51 16.30 5.03 15.59
N THR A 52 15.33 5.75 16.17
CA THR A 52 13.94 5.73 15.69
C THR A 52 13.82 6.33 14.28
N GLU A 53 14.54 7.42 13.99
CA GLU A 53 14.59 8.03 12.65
C GLU A 53 15.25 7.10 11.61
N ALA A 54 16.31 6.40 12.00
CA ALA A 54 16.95 5.39 11.15
C ALA A 54 16.01 4.20 10.89
N GLU A 55 15.30 3.70 11.92
CA GLU A 55 14.33 2.62 11.77
C GLU A 55 13.17 3.02 10.85
N ILE A 56 12.64 4.25 10.97
CA ILE A 56 11.61 4.78 10.06
C ILE A 56 12.12 4.76 8.62
N SER A 57 13.35 5.23 8.39
CA SER A 57 13.95 5.30 7.06
C SER A 57 14.16 3.91 6.46
N GLU A 58 14.64 2.96 7.27
CA GLU A 58 14.83 1.57 6.86
C GLU A 58 13.50 0.89 6.51
N ARG A 59 12.44 1.11 7.32
CA ARG A 59 11.10 0.59 7.02
C ARG A 59 10.50 1.21 5.74
N LEU A 60 10.74 2.50 5.51
CA LEU A 60 10.33 3.17 4.28
C LEU A 60 11.07 2.62 3.04
N ASP A 61 12.35 2.30 3.17
CA ASP A 61 13.16 1.75 2.08
C ASP A 61 12.75 0.31 1.73
N LYS A 62 12.35 -0.49 2.73
CA LYS A 62 11.87 -1.87 2.56
C LYS A 62 10.45 -1.98 1.98
N LEU A 63 9.61 -0.96 2.15
CA LEU A 63 8.24 -0.93 1.65
C LEU A 63 8.11 -1.25 0.14
N PRO A 64 8.88 -0.61 -0.77
CA PRO A 64 8.85 -0.95 -2.18
C PRO A 64 9.41 -2.35 -2.48
N ASP A 65 10.30 -2.90 -1.66
CA ASP A 65 10.84 -4.25 -1.89
C ASP A 65 9.77 -5.34 -1.71
N ILE A 66 8.85 -5.16 -0.75
CA ILE A 66 7.67 -6.04 -0.59
C ILE A 66 6.83 -6.08 -1.87
N LEU A 67 6.76 -4.96 -2.59
CA LEU A 67 6.00 -4.86 -3.85
C LEU A 67 6.74 -5.48 -5.03
N LYS A 68 8.06 -5.28 -5.08
CA LYS A 68 8.94 -5.87 -6.11
C LYS A 68 8.93 -7.39 -6.06
N GLU A 69 8.88 -8.00 -4.86
CA GLU A 69 8.74 -9.45 -4.70
C GLU A 69 7.51 -10.02 -5.42
N ASP A 70 6.39 -9.29 -5.43
CA ASP A 70 5.16 -9.72 -6.12
C ASP A 70 5.12 -9.27 -7.60
N GLY A 71 6.16 -8.59 -8.08
CA GLY A 71 6.33 -8.16 -9.47
C GLY A 71 5.84 -6.74 -9.78
N TYR A 72 5.55 -5.93 -8.78
CA TYR A 72 5.17 -4.52 -8.98
C TYR A 72 6.41 -3.62 -8.95
N PRO A 73 6.56 -2.68 -9.91
CA PRO A 73 7.75 -1.82 -9.99
C PRO A 73 7.84 -0.80 -8.85
N ASP A 74 6.70 -0.30 -8.37
CA ASP A 74 6.62 0.72 -7.34
C ASP A 74 5.23 0.72 -6.64
N VAL A 75 5.13 1.48 -5.54
CA VAL A 75 3.90 1.65 -4.75
C VAL A 75 2.79 2.28 -5.56
N GLN A 76 3.09 3.23 -6.43
CA GLN A 76 2.10 3.96 -7.22
C GLN A 76 1.43 3.07 -8.27
N ALA A 77 2.20 2.22 -8.97
CA ALA A 77 1.72 1.24 -9.93
C ALA A 77 0.83 0.19 -9.25
N PHE A 78 1.22 -0.27 -8.06
CA PHE A 78 0.37 -1.14 -7.24
C PHE A 78 -0.93 -0.45 -6.84
N MET A 79 -0.86 0.79 -6.31
CA MET A 79 -2.03 1.55 -5.88
C MET A 79 -2.99 1.87 -7.03
N ALA A 80 -2.48 2.17 -8.23
CA ALA A 80 -3.28 2.39 -9.42
C ALA A 80 -4.05 1.12 -9.79
N THR A 81 -3.35 -0.02 -9.87
CA THR A 81 -3.95 -1.32 -10.19
C THR A 81 -4.97 -1.74 -9.13
N TYR A 82 -4.68 -1.49 -7.85
CA TYR A 82 -5.57 -1.83 -6.74
C TYR A 82 -6.88 -1.01 -6.79
N ARG A 83 -6.79 0.30 -7.06
CA ARG A 83 -7.97 1.18 -7.20
C ARG A 83 -8.85 0.75 -8.37
N GLU A 84 -8.25 0.38 -9.50
CA GLU A 84 -9.00 -0.15 -10.64
C GLU A 84 -9.68 -1.49 -10.30
N ALA A 85 -8.99 -2.36 -9.56
CA ALA A 85 -9.57 -3.62 -9.09
C ALA A 85 -10.74 -3.40 -8.12
N GLU A 86 -10.64 -2.45 -7.19
CA GLU A 86 -11.75 -2.06 -6.32
C GLU A 86 -12.94 -1.53 -7.13
N ALA A 87 -12.71 -0.66 -8.11
CA ALA A 87 -13.78 -0.13 -8.95
C ALA A 87 -14.54 -1.24 -9.71
N VAL A 88 -13.83 -2.26 -10.20
CA VAL A 88 -14.46 -3.42 -10.87
C VAL A 88 -15.33 -4.22 -9.89
N VAL A 89 -14.86 -4.43 -8.66
CA VAL A 89 -15.64 -5.12 -7.62
C VAL A 89 -16.84 -4.29 -7.18
N GLU A 90 -16.68 -2.98 -7.00
CA GLU A 90 -17.74 -2.06 -6.62
C GLU A 90 -18.83 -1.99 -7.70
N GLN A 91 -18.44 -1.88 -8.97
CA GLN A 91 -19.37 -1.90 -10.09
C GLN A 91 -20.19 -3.19 -10.10
N TYR A 92 -19.55 -4.34 -9.93
CA TYR A 92 -20.24 -5.63 -9.83
C TYR A 92 -21.21 -5.66 -8.64
N ASN A 93 -20.78 -5.22 -7.45
CA ASN A 93 -21.62 -5.21 -6.26
C ASN A 93 -22.85 -4.31 -6.45
N ARG A 94 -22.68 -3.15 -7.10
CA ARG A 94 -23.79 -2.25 -7.42
C ARG A 94 -24.78 -2.90 -8.39
N SER A 95 -24.30 -3.49 -9.48
CA SER A 95 -25.16 -4.21 -10.43
C SER A 95 -25.86 -5.41 -9.78
N PHE A 96 -25.19 -6.09 -8.85
CA PHE A 96 -25.77 -7.19 -8.09
C PHE A 96 -26.87 -6.70 -7.14
N ALA A 97 -26.65 -5.62 -6.40
CA ALA A 97 -27.64 -5.01 -5.52
C ALA A 97 -28.87 -4.50 -6.29
N GLU A 98 -28.66 -3.90 -7.47
CA GLU A 98 -29.75 -3.47 -8.37
C GLU A 98 -30.55 -4.67 -8.89
N TRP A 99 -29.88 -5.77 -9.24
CA TRP A 99 -30.54 -7.03 -9.63
C TRP A 99 -31.34 -7.62 -8.47
N GLU A 100 -30.76 -7.71 -7.26
CA GLU A 100 -31.47 -8.20 -6.07
C GLU A 100 -32.71 -7.37 -5.77
N ARG A 101 -32.63 -6.04 -5.93
CA ARG A 101 -33.79 -5.14 -5.77
C ARG A 101 -34.88 -5.44 -6.80
N GLN A 102 -34.53 -5.62 -8.07
CA GLN A 102 -35.50 -5.95 -9.13
C GLN A 102 -36.19 -7.30 -8.90
N VAL A 103 -35.43 -8.30 -8.45
CA VAL A 103 -35.95 -9.62 -8.06
C VAL A 103 -36.95 -9.48 -6.90
N LYS A 104 -36.58 -8.71 -5.87
CA LYS A 104 -37.43 -8.46 -4.69
C LYS A 104 -38.71 -7.69 -5.05
N GLU A 105 -38.64 -6.74 -5.98
CA GLU A 105 -39.78 -5.99 -6.50
C GLU A 105 -40.64 -6.79 -7.50
N LYS A 106 -40.38 -8.10 -7.69
CA LYS A 106 -41.09 -9.00 -8.63
C LYS A 106 -41.14 -8.48 -10.08
N ARG A 107 -40.22 -7.59 -10.45
CA ARG A 107 -40.02 -7.16 -11.84
C ARG A 107 -39.30 -8.28 -12.60
N ARG A 108 -39.51 -8.41 -13.92
CA ARG A 108 -38.72 -9.36 -14.73
C ARG A 108 -37.25 -8.95 -14.62
N PRO A 109 -36.41 -9.69 -13.89
CA PRO A 109 -35.04 -9.27 -13.67
C PRO A 109 -34.27 -9.44 -14.97
N GLN A 110 -33.40 -8.48 -15.30
CA GLN A 110 -32.40 -8.66 -16.34
C GLN A 110 -31.41 -9.76 -15.93
N LYS A 111 -30.61 -10.30 -16.87
CA LYS A 111 -29.62 -11.35 -16.58
C LYS A 111 -28.77 -11.00 -15.34
N SER A 112 -28.55 -11.98 -14.47
CA SER A 112 -27.69 -11.82 -13.29
C SER A 112 -26.27 -11.41 -13.72
N PRO A 113 -25.59 -10.51 -12.99
CA PRO A 113 -24.23 -10.13 -13.32
C PRO A 113 -23.27 -11.33 -13.18
N GLU A 114 -22.38 -11.51 -14.17
CA GLU A 114 -21.48 -12.66 -14.23
C GLU A 114 -20.22 -12.49 -13.36
N LYS A 115 -20.11 -13.32 -12.32
CA LYS A 115 -18.94 -13.36 -11.41
C LYS A 115 -17.63 -13.74 -12.12
N GLU A 116 -17.73 -14.52 -13.19
CA GLU A 116 -16.56 -15.01 -13.94
C GLU A 116 -15.88 -13.90 -14.74
N SER A 117 -16.69 -12.98 -15.30
CA SER A 117 -16.21 -11.78 -15.99
C SER A 117 -15.40 -10.87 -15.06
N VAL A 118 -15.87 -10.69 -13.81
CA VAL A 118 -15.16 -9.93 -12.77
C VAL A 118 -13.83 -10.58 -12.43
N ARG A 119 -13.82 -11.89 -12.18
CA ARG A 119 -12.57 -12.62 -11.86
C ARG A 119 -11.54 -12.54 -12.98
N ASN A 120 -11.99 -12.65 -14.23
CA ASN A 120 -11.12 -12.52 -15.39
C ASN A 120 -10.57 -11.09 -15.54
N ARG A 121 -11.42 -10.07 -15.33
CA ARG A 121 -11.01 -8.66 -15.35
C ARG A 121 -9.98 -8.36 -14.26
N LEU A 122 -10.18 -8.88 -13.05
CA LEU A 122 -9.23 -8.75 -11.94
C LEU A 122 -7.89 -9.44 -12.22
N ARG A 123 -7.92 -10.64 -12.84
CA ARG A 123 -6.70 -11.34 -13.27
C ARG A 123 -5.93 -10.52 -14.30
N GLN A 124 -6.63 -9.97 -15.30
CA GLN A 124 -6.03 -9.14 -16.34
C GLN A 124 -5.38 -7.87 -15.77
N LEU A 125 -6.07 -7.19 -14.84
CA LEU A 125 -5.51 -6.01 -14.14
C LEU A 125 -4.25 -6.36 -13.35
N GLN A 126 -4.27 -7.49 -12.63
CA GLN A 126 -3.12 -7.96 -11.89
C GLN A 126 -1.92 -8.24 -12.82
N GLU A 127 -2.15 -8.87 -13.97
CA GLU A 127 -1.11 -9.13 -14.96
C GLU A 127 -0.56 -7.84 -15.58
N GLN A 128 -1.43 -6.86 -15.88
CA GLN A 128 -1.02 -5.55 -16.41
C GLN A 128 -0.13 -4.78 -15.44
N GLY A 129 -0.50 -4.73 -14.15
CA GLY A 129 0.30 -4.08 -13.10
C GLY A 129 1.67 -4.71 -12.91
N LYS A 130 1.78 -6.05 -13.04
CA LYS A 130 3.05 -6.79 -12.97
C LYS A 130 3.89 -6.67 -14.24
N GLN A 131 3.26 -6.56 -15.41
CA GLN A 131 3.95 -6.51 -16.71
C GLN A 131 4.61 -5.16 -17.03
N GLN A 132 4.34 -4.08 -16.28
CA GLN A 132 5.03 -2.80 -16.50
C GLN A 132 6.56 -2.91 -16.37
N GLN A 133 7.10 -3.89 -15.64
CA GLN A 133 8.54 -4.19 -15.62
C GLN A 133 9.09 -4.84 -16.92
N ARG A 134 8.24 -5.47 -17.74
CA ARG A 134 8.68 -6.30 -18.88
C ARG A 134 8.86 -5.57 -20.20
N ARG A 135 8.65 -4.25 -20.27
CA ARG A 135 9.22 -3.46 -21.37
C ARG A 135 10.72 -3.26 -21.11
N LYS A 136 11.47 -4.38 -21.13
CA LYS A 136 12.89 -4.37 -21.50
C LYS A 136 12.93 -3.68 -22.85
N LYS A 137 13.36 -2.42 -22.83
CA LYS A 137 13.83 -1.71 -24.02
C LYS A 137 14.90 -2.62 -24.59
N SER A 138 14.57 -3.42 -25.60
CA SER A 138 15.56 -4.09 -26.42
C SER A 138 16.35 -2.95 -27.03
N PHE A 139 17.47 -2.62 -26.38
CA PHE A 139 18.47 -1.76 -26.97
C PHE A 139 19.05 -2.61 -28.10
N ASP A 140 18.40 -2.53 -29.25
CA ASP A 140 18.94 -2.95 -30.52
C ASP A 140 20.14 -2.02 -30.76
N ARG A 141 21.28 -2.37 -30.15
CA ARG A 141 22.57 -1.86 -30.57
C ARG A 141 22.83 -2.52 -31.93
N ASN A 142 22.15 -1.99 -32.95
CA ASN A 142 22.51 -2.24 -34.33
C ASN A 142 23.94 -1.71 -34.50
N SER A 143 24.88 -2.65 -34.46
CA SER A 143 26.25 -2.48 -34.89
C SER A 143 26.23 -2.06 -36.36
N ARG A 144 26.65 -0.83 -36.66
CA ARG A 144 27.23 -0.45 -37.94
C ARG A 144 27.99 0.86 -37.81
#